data_AF-A0A9D9CUM4-F1
#
_entry.id   AF-A0A9D9CUM4-F1
#
_cell.length_a   1.000
_cell.length_b   1.000
_cell.length_c   1.000
_cell.angle_alpha   90.00
_cell.angle_beta   90.00
_cell.angle_gamma   90.00
#
_symmetry.space_group_name_H-M   'P 1'
#
loop_
_entity.id
_entity.type
_entity.pdbx_description
1 polymer ?
#
loop_
_entity_poly.entity_id
_entity_poly.type
_entity_poly.pdbx_seq_one_letter_code
_entity_poly.pdbx_strand_id
1 'polypeptide(L)'
;MLKKFKLRWSNFRLSLRMKIIVALSSISVVLLLSSIISILEYRRMSSYVSTLMAQDIRNIHTVEKLMSEADSYNLDVLAVIGDDSLSEVPAFDRQGFRDGCDSLKTAFKGRRIAPLADSVLYAYSAYMLASTELPDIVASTFINTRDWYFTRLQPLFYRLRGYLDKLNEMMYKELQHNASDFDHGFYRSIIPAAVAVSVGILLVFLLLFFILSYYVKPLYRMLEGLRDYRSFRHRYSVEFDGNDQLQDLNTEVSELTDENRQLRRRLANLKQQQEQ
;
A
#
# COMPACT_ATOMS: atom_id res chain seq x y z
N MET A 1 4.86 -8.18 -46.89
CA MET A 1 3.81 -8.39 -45.86
C MET A 1 3.28 -7.09 -45.24
N LEU A 2 4.12 -6.08 -44.97
CA LEU A 2 3.72 -4.82 -44.31
C LEU A 2 2.68 -3.97 -45.08
N LYS A 3 2.72 -3.92 -46.42
CA LYS A 3 1.71 -3.20 -47.23
C LYS A 3 0.29 -3.79 -47.12
N LYS A 4 0.15 -5.12 -47.01
CA LYS A 4 -1.15 -5.79 -46.84
C LYS A 4 -1.77 -5.48 -45.46
N PHE A 5 -0.95 -5.39 -44.42
CA PHE A 5 -1.40 -5.00 -43.08
C PHE A 5 -1.88 -3.54 -43.03
N LYS A 6 -1.16 -2.64 -43.70
CA LYS A 6 -1.52 -1.21 -43.78
C LYS A 6 -2.85 -0.98 -44.52
N LEU A 7 -3.09 -1.70 -45.61
CA LEU A 7 -4.37 -1.69 -46.34
C LEU A 7 -5.52 -2.31 -45.53
N ARG A 8 -5.25 -3.36 -44.74
CA ARG A 8 -6.27 -4.01 -43.91
C ARG A 8 -6.68 -3.17 -42.70
N TRP A 9 -5.83 -2.27 -42.23
CA TRP A 9 -6.13 -1.33 -41.14
C TRP A 9 -6.85 -0.07 -41.63
N SER A 10 -6.54 0.39 -42.85
CA SER A 10 -7.15 1.57 -43.48
C SER A 10 -8.68 1.48 -43.69
N ASN A 11 -9.22 0.26 -43.84
CA ASN A 11 -10.65 0.04 -44.10
C ASN A 11 -11.40 -0.53 -42.89
N PHE A 12 -10.80 -0.50 -41.69
CA PHE A 12 -11.43 -1.05 -40.49
C PHE A 12 -12.49 -0.06 -39.95
N ARG A 13 -13.75 -0.25 -40.33
CA ARG A 13 -14.90 0.46 -39.75
C ARG A 13 -15.26 -0.17 -38.41
N LEU A 14 -15.09 0.60 -37.34
CA LEU A 14 -15.52 0.18 -36.00
C LEU A 14 -17.04 0.30 -35.88
N SER A 15 -17.71 -0.78 -35.46
CA SER A 15 -19.12 -0.71 -35.12
C SER A 15 -19.35 0.16 -33.89
N LEU A 16 -20.53 0.78 -33.79
CA LEU A 16 -21.02 1.52 -32.62
C LEU A 16 -20.79 0.72 -31.34
N ARG A 17 -21.21 -0.55 -31.36
CA ARG A 17 -21.04 -1.48 -30.22
C ARG A 17 -19.57 -1.63 -29.84
N MET A 18 -18.68 -1.80 -30.80
CA MET A 18 -17.25 -1.95 -30.52
C MET A 18 -16.63 -0.66 -29.97
N LYS A 19 -17.02 0.52 -30.48
CA LYS A 19 -16.54 1.81 -29.96
C LYS A 19 -16.88 1.98 -28.48
N ILE A 20 -18.13 1.68 -28.10
CA ILE A 20 -18.58 1.77 -26.71
C ILE A 20 -17.90 0.72 -25.83
N ILE A 21 -17.81 -0.54 -26.30
CA ILE A 21 -17.14 -1.62 -25.55
C ILE A 21 -15.67 -1.30 -25.32
N VAL A 22 -14.96 -0.79 -26.33
CA VAL A 22 -13.54 -0.43 -26.19
C VAL A 22 -13.35 0.71 -25.18
N ALA A 23 -14.20 1.73 -25.23
CA ALA A 23 -14.13 2.85 -24.28
C ALA A 23 -14.39 2.41 -22.83
N LEU A 24 -15.47 1.63 -22.61
CA LEU A 24 -15.78 1.08 -21.29
C LEU A 24 -14.71 0.09 -20.81
N SER A 25 -14.23 -0.78 -21.69
CA SER A 25 -13.16 -1.74 -21.38
C SER A 25 -11.87 -1.03 -21.02
N SER A 26 -11.53 0.08 -21.68
CA SER A 26 -10.35 0.87 -21.35
C SER A 26 -10.42 1.42 -19.91
N ILE A 27 -11.57 1.98 -19.52
CA ILE A 27 -11.80 2.48 -18.15
C ILE A 27 -11.66 1.33 -17.15
N SER A 28 -12.32 0.20 -17.41
CA SER A 28 -12.25 -0.98 -16.53
C SER A 28 -10.83 -1.51 -16.38
N VAL A 29 -10.05 -1.57 -17.47
CA VAL A 29 -8.66 -2.04 -17.43
C VAL A 29 -7.77 -1.12 -16.61
N VAL A 30 -7.91 0.21 -16.76
CA VAL A 30 -7.15 1.19 -15.97
C VAL A 30 -7.44 1.03 -14.47
N LEU A 31 -8.72 0.92 -14.10
CA LEU A 31 -9.13 0.75 -12.70
C LEU A 31 -8.67 -0.59 -12.12
N LEU A 32 -8.77 -1.68 -12.89
CA LEU A 32 -8.33 -3.01 -12.46
C LEU A 32 -6.81 -3.08 -12.26
N LEU A 33 -6.03 -2.61 -13.24
CA LEU A 33 -4.57 -2.60 -13.13
C LEU A 33 -4.11 -1.78 -11.94
N SER A 34 -4.72 -0.61 -11.74
CA SER A 34 -4.40 0.23 -10.60
C SER A 34 -4.73 -0.43 -9.26
N SER A 35 -5.87 -1.12 -9.18
CA SER A 35 -6.28 -1.83 -7.97
C SER A 35 -5.31 -2.97 -7.64
N ILE A 36 -4.89 -3.72 -8.66
CA ILE A 36 -3.89 -4.80 -8.50
C ILE A 36 -2.56 -4.24 -8.01
N ILE A 37 -2.07 -3.16 -8.61
CA ILE A 37 -0.79 -2.53 -8.23
C ILE A 37 -0.84 -2.06 -6.77
N SER A 38 -1.91 -1.35 -6.40
CA SER A 38 -2.10 -0.85 -5.03
C SER A 38 -2.12 -1.99 -4.00
N ILE A 39 -2.86 -3.07 -4.26
CA ILE A 39 -2.92 -4.24 -3.37
C ILE A 39 -1.55 -4.92 -3.24
N LEU A 40 -0.81 -5.08 -4.34
CA LEU A 40 0.50 -5.70 -4.32
C LEU A 40 1.51 -4.86 -3.53
N GLU A 41 1.48 -3.54 -3.71
CA GLU A 41 2.36 -2.61 -2.99
C GLU A 41 2.04 -2.58 -1.49
N TYR A 42 0.75 -2.53 -1.14
CA TYR A 42 0.28 -2.64 0.24
C TYR A 42 0.70 -3.96 0.89
N ARG A 43 0.49 -5.11 0.23
CA ARG A 43 0.85 -6.43 0.79
C ARG A 43 2.35 -6.57 1.03
N ARG A 44 3.17 -6.15 0.07
CA ARG A 44 4.63 -6.21 0.18
C ARG A 44 5.11 -5.37 1.37
N MET A 45 4.57 -4.18 1.50
CA MET A 45 4.96 -3.27 2.56
C MET A 45 4.44 -3.71 3.93
N SER A 46 3.16 -4.07 4.02
CA SER A 46 2.52 -4.51 5.26
C SER A 46 3.25 -5.69 5.88
N SER A 47 3.58 -6.71 5.08
CA SER A 47 4.33 -7.87 5.57
C SER A 47 5.76 -7.50 6.02
N TYR A 48 6.46 -6.67 5.24
CA TYR A 48 7.83 -6.28 5.58
C TYR A 48 7.89 -5.44 6.86
N VAL A 49 7.06 -4.41 6.98
CA VAL A 49 7.11 -3.50 8.13
C VAL A 49 6.49 -4.12 9.38
N SER A 50 5.42 -4.92 9.25
CA SER A 50 4.84 -5.62 10.40
C SER A 50 5.83 -6.61 11.01
N THR A 51 6.57 -7.35 10.18
CA THR A 51 7.60 -8.28 10.69
C THR A 51 8.76 -7.54 11.33
N LEU A 52 9.17 -6.40 10.78
CA LEU A 52 10.21 -5.56 11.37
C LEU A 52 9.79 -4.97 12.72
N MET A 53 8.59 -4.38 12.81
CA MET A 53 8.05 -3.85 14.07
C MET A 53 7.89 -4.95 15.12
N ALA A 54 7.39 -6.13 14.75
CA ALA A 54 7.28 -7.26 15.66
C ALA A 54 8.64 -7.73 16.19
N GLN A 55 9.68 -7.71 15.34
CA GLN A 55 11.04 -7.99 15.77
C GLN A 55 11.57 -6.93 16.74
N ASP A 56 11.38 -5.64 16.45
CA ASP A 56 11.84 -4.55 17.31
C ASP A 56 11.14 -4.59 18.67
N ILE A 57 9.82 -4.79 18.72
CA ILE A 57 9.05 -4.96 19.97
C ILE A 57 9.58 -6.14 20.79
N ARG A 58 9.80 -7.29 20.15
CA ARG A 58 10.35 -8.46 20.85
C ARG A 58 11.72 -8.16 21.44
N ASN A 59 12.59 -7.49 20.68
CA ASN A 59 13.91 -7.14 21.16
C ASN A 59 13.83 -6.14 22.32
N ILE A 60 12.93 -5.14 22.28
CA ILE A 60 12.71 -4.18 23.38
C ILE A 60 12.37 -4.95 24.66
N HIS A 61 11.41 -5.87 24.56
CA HIS A 61 11.03 -6.72 25.70
C HIS A 61 12.21 -7.56 26.22
N THR A 62 13.11 -8.05 25.34
CA THR A 62 14.33 -8.73 25.77
C THR A 62 15.26 -7.79 26.56
N VAL A 63 15.44 -6.55 26.12
CA VAL A 63 16.26 -5.55 26.84
C VAL A 63 15.62 -5.18 28.18
N GLU A 64 14.31 -4.94 28.23
CA GLU A 64 13.58 -4.65 29.46
C GLU A 64 13.68 -5.81 30.47
N LYS A 65 13.58 -7.06 29.99
CA LYS A 65 13.78 -8.24 30.84
C LYS A 65 15.19 -8.27 31.43
N LEU A 66 16.23 -8.05 30.62
CA LEU A 66 17.62 -8.00 31.09
C LEU A 66 17.87 -6.87 32.09
N MET A 67 17.23 -5.71 31.88
CA MET A 67 17.27 -4.57 32.81
C MET A 67 16.62 -4.93 34.15
N SER A 68 15.42 -5.52 34.11
CA SER A 68 14.69 -5.95 35.31
C SER A 68 15.44 -7.01 36.10
N GLU A 69 16.03 -8.00 35.42
CA GLU A 69 16.86 -9.03 36.06
C GLU A 69 18.11 -8.44 36.72
N ALA A 70 18.79 -7.50 36.06
CA ALA A 70 19.95 -6.84 36.63
C ALA A 70 19.59 -5.98 37.85
N ASP A 71 18.45 -5.27 37.80
CA ASP A 71 17.94 -4.46 38.91
C ASP A 71 17.55 -5.34 40.10
N SER A 72 16.77 -6.40 39.85
CA SER A 72 16.34 -7.34 40.89
C SER A 72 17.53 -7.96 41.58
N TYR A 73 18.49 -8.49 40.81
CA TYR A 73 19.70 -9.08 41.39
C TYR A 73 20.49 -8.06 42.20
N ASN A 74 20.65 -6.83 41.73
CA ASN A 74 21.33 -5.78 42.48
C ASN A 74 20.63 -5.44 43.80
N LEU A 75 19.29 -5.42 43.81
CA LEU A 75 18.49 -5.21 45.02
C LEU A 75 18.61 -6.38 46.01
N ASP A 76 18.62 -7.62 45.51
CA ASP A 76 18.80 -8.80 46.36
C ASP A 76 20.17 -8.80 47.03
N VAL A 77 21.22 -8.41 46.30
CA VAL A 77 22.57 -8.25 46.87
C VAL A 77 22.60 -7.14 47.92
N LEU A 78 21.92 -6.01 47.67
CA LEU A 78 21.79 -4.94 48.66
C LEU A 78 21.06 -5.38 49.93
N ALA A 79 20.04 -6.23 49.81
CA ALA A 79 19.33 -6.79 50.96
C ALA A 79 20.27 -7.66 51.82
N VAL A 80 21.07 -8.54 51.20
CA VAL A 80 22.07 -9.37 51.89
C VAL A 80 23.13 -8.53 52.61
N ILE A 81 23.50 -7.36 52.08
CA ILE A 81 24.51 -6.46 52.69
C ILE A 81 23.90 -5.57 53.79
N GLY A 82 22.59 -5.33 53.72
CA GLY A 82 21.86 -4.46 54.62
C GLY A 82 21.36 -5.15 55.89
N ASP A 83 21.05 -6.45 55.81
CA ASP A 83 20.53 -7.26 56.91
C ASP A 83 21.57 -8.32 57.31
N ASP A 84 22.17 -8.19 58.50
CA ASP A 84 23.18 -9.13 59.04
C ASP A 84 22.58 -10.52 59.37
N SER A 85 21.26 -10.70 59.21
CA SER A 85 20.61 -11.99 59.30
C SER A 85 20.82 -12.78 58.00
N LEU A 86 21.43 -13.98 58.13
CA LEU A 86 21.77 -14.96 57.10
C LEU A 86 20.67 -15.13 56.03
N SER A 87 20.62 -14.20 55.08
CA SER A 87 19.75 -14.24 53.92
C SER A 87 20.44 -15.11 52.86
N GLU A 88 19.69 -16.01 52.24
CA GLU A 88 20.23 -16.86 51.18
C GLU A 88 20.91 -16.01 50.10
N VAL A 89 22.12 -16.42 49.70
CA VAL A 89 22.86 -15.72 48.66
C VAL A 89 22.04 -15.77 47.37
N PRO A 90 21.71 -14.61 46.75
CA PRO A 90 20.82 -14.58 45.61
C PRO A 90 21.39 -15.41 44.45
N ALA A 91 20.57 -16.35 43.98
CA ALA A 91 20.88 -17.13 42.81
C ALA A 91 20.65 -16.30 41.55
N PHE A 92 21.64 -16.30 40.66
CA PHE A 92 21.58 -15.54 39.43
C PHE A 92 21.11 -16.41 38.25
N ASP A 93 20.16 -15.93 37.45
CA ASP A 93 19.67 -16.62 36.23
C ASP A 93 20.67 -16.50 35.06
N ARG A 94 21.73 -17.31 35.14
CA ARG A 94 22.79 -17.39 34.12
C ARG A 94 22.28 -17.80 32.75
N GLN A 95 21.20 -18.58 32.70
CA GLN A 95 20.71 -19.15 31.46
C GLN A 95 19.80 -18.17 30.74
N GLY A 96 18.82 -17.59 31.44
CA GLY A 96 17.96 -16.53 30.89
C GLY A 96 18.76 -15.35 30.36
N PHE A 97 19.85 -15.00 31.03
CA PHE A 97 20.78 -13.99 30.55
C PHE A 97 21.45 -14.35 29.22
N ARG A 98 22.09 -15.53 29.15
CA ARG A 98 22.82 -15.97 27.95
C ARG A 98 21.89 -16.00 26.75
N ASP A 99 20.69 -16.55 26.96
CA ASP A 99 19.66 -16.63 25.94
C ASP A 99 19.20 -15.22 25.49
N GLY A 100 19.06 -14.27 26.43
CA GLY A 100 18.74 -12.88 26.14
C GLY A 100 19.83 -12.18 25.32
N CYS A 101 21.10 -12.34 25.70
CA CYS A 101 22.22 -11.74 24.98
C CYS A 101 22.44 -12.35 23.60
N ASP A 102 22.35 -13.68 23.46
CA ASP A 102 22.46 -14.35 22.18
C ASP A 102 21.32 -13.95 21.24
N SER A 103 20.11 -13.76 21.79
CA SER A 103 18.96 -13.23 21.05
C SER A 103 19.24 -11.81 20.52
N LEU A 104 19.74 -10.90 21.36
CA LEU A 104 20.08 -9.54 20.96
C LEU A 104 21.22 -9.51 19.92
N LYS A 105 22.28 -10.30 20.14
CA LYS A 105 23.41 -10.41 19.21
C LYS A 105 22.98 -10.90 17.83
N THR A 106 22.09 -11.89 17.80
CA THR A 106 21.52 -12.41 16.56
C THR A 106 20.62 -11.37 15.89
N ALA A 107 19.76 -10.70 16.67
CA ALA A 107 18.82 -9.69 16.17
C ALA A 107 19.52 -8.46 15.55
N PHE A 108 20.65 -8.04 16.11
CA PHE A 108 21.37 -6.84 15.67
C PHE A 108 22.53 -7.11 14.72
N LYS A 109 22.76 -8.36 14.31
CA LYS A 109 23.86 -8.71 13.39
C LYS A 109 23.80 -7.86 12.12
N GLY A 110 24.85 -7.05 11.90
CA GLY A 110 24.95 -6.16 10.74
C GLY A 110 24.10 -4.87 10.80
N ARG A 111 23.38 -4.62 11.90
CA ARG A 111 22.66 -3.37 12.14
C ARG A 111 23.57 -2.32 12.80
N ARG A 112 23.20 -1.04 12.70
CA ARG A 112 23.96 0.07 13.32
C ARG A 112 24.05 -0.03 14.84
N ILE A 113 23.09 -0.72 15.47
CA ILE A 113 23.02 -0.94 16.92
C ILE A 113 24.00 -2.03 17.41
N ALA A 114 24.59 -2.84 16.52
CA ALA A 114 25.45 -3.96 16.90
C ALA A 114 26.57 -3.62 17.90
N PRO A 115 27.33 -2.51 17.76
CA PRO A 115 28.40 -2.18 18.71
C PRO A 115 27.88 -1.86 20.12
N LEU A 116 26.64 -1.36 20.23
CA LEU A 116 26.02 -1.07 21.51
C LEU A 116 25.56 -2.38 22.19
N ALA A 117 25.04 -3.33 21.41
CA ALA A 117 24.74 -4.67 21.91
C ALA A 117 26.00 -5.41 22.38
N ASP A 118 27.12 -5.26 21.67
CA ASP A 118 28.42 -5.80 22.11
C ASP A 118 28.89 -5.14 23.43
N SER A 119 28.65 -3.83 23.59
CA SER A 119 28.95 -3.12 24.83
C SER A 119 28.10 -3.59 26.00
N VAL A 120 26.82 -3.88 25.79
CA VAL A 120 25.93 -4.51 26.78
C VAL A 120 26.46 -5.87 27.17
N LEU A 121 26.79 -6.73 26.20
CA LEU A 121 27.34 -8.06 26.45
C LEU A 121 28.62 -8.00 27.29
N TYR A 122 29.53 -7.09 26.95
CA TYR A 122 30.79 -6.91 27.67
C TYR A 122 30.55 -6.44 29.11
N ALA A 123 29.77 -5.36 29.30
CA ALA A 123 29.48 -4.82 30.62
C ALA A 123 28.76 -5.84 31.51
N TYR A 124 27.87 -6.62 30.91
CA TYR A 124 27.19 -7.69 31.61
C TYR A 124 28.15 -8.80 32.04
N SER A 125 29.02 -9.26 31.15
CA SER A 125 29.98 -10.32 31.49
C SER A 125 30.89 -9.91 32.66
N ALA A 126 31.28 -8.64 32.71
CA ALA A 126 32.06 -8.07 33.80
C ALA A 126 31.25 -8.01 35.11
N TYR A 127 30.00 -7.52 35.05
CA TYR A 127 29.09 -7.50 36.19
C TYR A 127 28.88 -8.90 36.76
N MET A 128 28.64 -9.89 35.90
CA MET A 128 28.43 -11.29 36.32
C MET A 128 29.65 -11.94 36.92
N LEU A 129 30.84 -11.68 36.34
CA LEU A 129 32.07 -12.22 36.89
C LEU A 129 32.27 -11.74 38.33
N ALA A 130 32.02 -10.44 38.59
CA ALA A 130 32.03 -9.92 39.94
C ALA A 130 30.96 -10.56 40.82
N SER A 131 29.73 -10.73 40.32
CA SER A 131 28.65 -11.41 41.06
C SER A 131 29.00 -12.83 41.54
N THR A 132 29.89 -13.55 40.84
CA THR A 132 30.33 -14.89 41.29
C THR A 132 31.21 -14.88 42.54
N GLU A 133 31.80 -13.74 42.88
CA GLU A 133 32.64 -13.57 44.08
C GLU A 133 31.77 -13.45 45.35
N LEU A 134 30.48 -13.14 45.21
CA LEU A 134 29.57 -12.84 46.32
C LEU A 134 29.53 -13.92 47.42
N PRO A 135 29.41 -15.23 47.12
CA PRO A 135 29.36 -16.26 48.17
C PRO A 135 30.64 -16.28 49.02
N ASP A 136 31.80 -16.16 48.40
CA ASP A 136 33.10 -16.19 49.07
C ASP A 136 33.32 -14.93 49.93
N ILE A 137 32.78 -13.80 49.49
CA ILE A 137 32.89 -12.52 50.19
C ILE A 137 31.97 -12.49 51.40
N VAL A 138 30.73 -12.95 51.27
CA VAL A 138 29.78 -13.03 52.39
C VAL A 138 30.27 -14.02 53.45
N ALA A 139 30.94 -15.10 53.06
CA ALA A 139 31.52 -16.07 53.99
C ALA A 139 32.86 -15.62 54.62
N SER A 140 33.48 -14.56 54.09
CA SER A 140 34.79 -14.09 54.53
C SER A 140 34.70 -13.29 55.82
N THR A 141 35.54 -13.61 56.79
CA THR A 141 35.70 -12.82 58.03
C THR A 141 36.68 -11.65 57.86
N PHE A 142 37.35 -11.54 56.70
CA PHE A 142 38.39 -10.55 56.42
C PHE A 142 37.94 -9.45 55.46
N ILE A 143 37.00 -9.76 54.56
CA ILE A 143 36.54 -8.82 53.52
C ILE A 143 35.26 -8.15 53.99
N ASN A 144 35.21 -6.82 53.91
CA ASN A 144 33.97 -6.07 54.13
C ASN A 144 33.08 -6.17 52.88
N THR A 145 32.00 -6.95 52.98
CA THR A 145 31.02 -7.16 51.89
C THR A 145 30.42 -5.85 51.37
N ARG A 146 30.19 -4.87 52.26
CA ARG A 146 29.67 -3.55 51.91
C ARG A 146 30.68 -2.76 51.08
N ASP A 147 31.94 -2.74 51.50
CA ASP A 147 32.99 -2.04 50.77
C ASP A 147 33.22 -2.69 49.39
N TRP A 148 33.22 -4.03 49.32
CA TRP A 148 33.30 -4.74 48.03
C TRP A 148 32.14 -4.36 47.11
N TYR A 149 30.90 -4.31 47.60
CA TYR A 149 29.76 -3.93 46.77
C TYR A 149 29.91 -2.54 46.16
N PHE A 150 30.17 -1.52 46.98
CA PHE A 150 30.25 -0.13 46.52
C PHE A 150 31.48 0.12 45.62
N THR A 151 32.59 -0.58 45.85
CA THR A 151 33.83 -0.36 45.09
C THR A 151 33.96 -1.23 43.85
N ARG A 152 33.31 -2.40 43.82
CA ARG A 152 33.49 -3.40 42.76
C ARG A 152 32.20 -3.72 42.01
N LEU A 153 31.13 -4.11 42.72
CA LEU A 153 29.91 -4.58 42.06
C LEU A 153 29.06 -3.42 41.51
N GLN A 154 28.83 -2.38 42.32
CA GLN A 154 27.97 -1.25 41.99
C GLN A 154 28.44 -0.46 40.74
N PRO A 155 29.75 -0.16 40.53
CA PRO A 155 30.20 0.50 39.31
C PRO A 155 29.95 -0.33 38.05
N LEU A 156 30.06 -1.66 38.14
CA LEU A 156 29.78 -2.57 37.03
C LEU A 156 28.29 -2.63 36.71
N PHE A 157 27.44 -2.64 37.74
CA PHE A 157 25.99 -2.52 37.60
C PHE A 157 25.61 -1.23 36.87
N TYR A 158 26.10 -0.06 37.32
CA TYR A 158 25.79 1.22 36.67
C TYR A 158 26.26 1.28 35.22
N ARG A 159 27.42 0.69 34.92
CA ARG A 159 27.91 0.61 33.55
C ARG A 159 27.00 -0.25 32.68
N LEU A 160 26.60 -1.42 33.15
CA LEU A 160 25.65 -2.29 32.46
C LEU A 160 24.31 -1.57 32.23
N ARG A 161 23.75 -0.99 33.29
CA ARG A 161 22.48 -0.26 33.25
C ARG A 161 22.53 0.86 32.22
N GLY A 162 23.58 1.66 32.23
CA GLY A 162 23.76 2.76 31.27
C GLY A 162 23.86 2.30 29.81
N TYR A 163 24.41 1.12 29.52
CA TYR A 163 24.39 0.57 28.16
C TYR A 163 23.01 0.01 27.78
N LEU A 164 22.32 -0.66 28.70
CA LEU A 164 20.95 -1.15 28.48
C LEU A 164 19.97 0.01 28.24
N ASP A 165 20.05 1.09 29.02
CA ASP A 165 19.22 2.29 28.83
C ASP A 165 19.44 2.92 27.45
N LYS A 166 20.70 3.08 27.02
CA LYS A 166 21.04 3.58 25.68
C LYS A 166 20.54 2.66 24.57
N LEU A 167 20.65 1.34 24.78
CA LEU A 167 20.19 0.35 23.83
C LEU A 167 18.68 0.44 23.66
N ASN A 168 17.95 0.52 24.79
CA ASN A 168 16.51 0.67 24.81
C ASN A 168 16.07 1.96 24.10
N GLU A 169 16.72 3.09 24.38
CA GLU A 169 16.43 4.38 23.72
C GLU A 169 16.62 4.31 22.19
N MET A 170 17.72 3.69 21.73
CA MET A 170 17.97 3.51 20.30
C MET A 170 16.92 2.63 19.64
N MET A 171 16.44 1.60 20.34
CA MET A 171 15.41 0.69 19.82
C MET A 171 14.03 1.32 19.76
N TYR A 172 13.65 2.14 20.74
CA TYR A 172 12.43 2.95 20.63
C TYR A 172 12.49 3.93 19.46
N LYS A 173 13.65 4.54 19.21
CA LYS A 173 13.86 5.41 18.04
C LYS A 173 13.74 4.64 16.72
N GLU A 174 14.33 3.44 16.62
CA GLU A 174 14.16 2.58 15.45
C GLU A 174 12.70 2.15 15.25
N LEU A 175 12.01 1.73 16.32
CA LEU A 175 10.59 1.37 16.24
C LEU A 175 9.73 2.55 15.78
N GLN A 176 9.97 3.76 16.31
CA GLN A 176 9.26 4.96 15.89
C GLN A 176 9.53 5.30 14.42
N HIS A 177 10.79 5.16 13.97
CA HIS A 177 11.15 5.37 12.57
C HIS A 177 10.47 4.35 11.66
N ASN A 178 10.52 3.06 12.00
CA ASN A 178 9.88 1.99 11.24
C ASN A 178 8.35 2.14 11.21
N ALA A 179 7.74 2.63 12.29
CA ALA A 179 6.32 2.97 12.32
C ALA A 179 5.99 4.19 11.42
N SER A 180 6.86 5.19 11.36
CA SER A 180 6.69 6.33 10.43
C SER A 180 6.83 5.90 8.97
N ASP A 181 7.78 5.00 8.68
CA ASP A 181 7.94 4.42 7.35
C ASP A 181 6.73 3.56 6.96
N PHE A 182 6.08 2.91 7.94
CA PHE A 182 4.80 2.22 7.74
C PHE A 182 3.71 3.18 7.26
N ASP A 183 3.60 4.35 7.87
CA ASP A 183 2.59 5.34 7.49
C ASP A 183 2.88 5.89 6.10
N HIS A 184 4.13 6.30 5.83
CA HIS A 184 4.51 6.86 4.53
C HIS A 184 4.33 5.89 3.36
N GLY A 185 4.76 4.64 3.51
CA GLY A 185 4.56 3.69 2.43
C GLY A 185 3.09 3.27 2.28
N PHE A 186 2.27 3.34 3.34
CA PHE A 186 0.83 3.11 3.23
C PHE A 186 0.22 4.15 2.29
N TYR A 187 0.56 5.44 2.48
CA TYR A 187 0.18 6.49 1.54
C TYR A 187 0.68 6.18 0.12
N ARG A 188 1.93 5.74 -0.03
CA ARG A 188 2.49 5.37 -1.35
C ARG A 188 1.71 4.25 -2.04
N SER A 189 1.21 3.27 -1.27
CA SER A 189 0.41 2.17 -1.82
C SER A 189 -0.96 2.60 -2.34
N ILE A 190 -1.52 3.71 -1.85
CA ILE A 190 -2.84 4.22 -2.23
C ILE A 190 -2.76 5.16 -3.44
N ILE A 191 -1.64 5.86 -3.64
CA ILE A 191 -1.47 6.87 -4.72
C ILE A 191 -1.89 6.34 -6.11
N PRO A 192 -1.45 5.14 -6.57
CA PRO A 192 -1.85 4.63 -7.88
C PRO A 192 -3.38 4.54 -8.02
N ALA A 193 -4.06 4.02 -7.00
CA ALA A 193 -5.52 3.89 -6.97
C ALA A 193 -6.23 5.24 -7.04
N ALA A 194 -5.76 6.23 -6.27
CA ALA A 194 -6.33 7.58 -6.29
C ALA A 194 -6.20 8.23 -7.69
N VAL A 195 -5.02 8.13 -8.30
CA VAL A 195 -4.77 8.67 -9.65
C VAL A 195 -5.66 7.96 -10.69
N ALA A 196 -5.79 6.64 -10.62
CA ALA A 196 -6.62 5.89 -11.55
C ALA A 196 -8.10 6.22 -11.43
N VAL A 197 -8.60 6.50 -10.22
CA VAL A 197 -9.98 6.98 -10.01
C VAL A 197 -10.16 8.34 -10.67
N SER A 198 -9.24 9.29 -10.48
CA SER A 198 -9.30 10.62 -11.12
C SER A 198 -9.29 10.52 -12.65
N VAL A 199 -8.39 9.70 -13.22
CA VAL A 199 -8.32 9.46 -14.66
C VAL A 199 -9.58 8.75 -15.16
N GLY A 200 -10.08 7.77 -14.40
CA GLY A 200 -11.33 7.05 -14.72
C GLY A 200 -12.53 7.99 -14.80
N ILE A 201 -12.67 8.92 -13.86
CA ILE A 201 -13.72 9.94 -13.88
C ILE A 201 -13.62 10.82 -15.13
N LEU A 202 -12.39 11.27 -15.47
CA LEU A 202 -12.17 12.08 -16.67
C LEU A 202 -12.53 11.32 -17.95
N LEU A 203 -12.15 10.05 -18.05
CA LEU A 203 -12.52 9.18 -19.18
C LEU A 203 -14.03 8.97 -19.28
N VAL A 204 -14.74 8.84 -18.15
CA VAL A 204 -16.20 8.76 -18.14
C VAL A 204 -16.83 10.04 -18.67
N PHE A 205 -16.33 11.22 -18.28
CA PHE A 205 -16.81 12.49 -18.84
C PHE A 205 -16.56 12.59 -20.34
N LEU A 206 -15.39 12.16 -20.81
CA LEU A 206 -15.06 12.15 -22.23
C LEU A 206 -15.95 11.18 -23.01
N LEU A 207 -16.23 9.99 -22.46
CA LEU A 207 -17.16 9.03 -23.03
C LEU A 207 -18.58 9.59 -23.09
N LEU A 208 -19.04 10.27 -22.03
CA LEU A 208 -20.35 10.91 -22.00
C LEU A 208 -20.46 12.00 -23.08
N PHE A 209 -19.44 12.85 -23.20
CA PHE A 209 -19.37 13.86 -24.25
C PHE A 209 -19.41 13.23 -25.64
N PHE A 210 -18.62 12.17 -25.86
CA PHE A 210 -18.60 11.42 -27.11
C PHE A 210 -19.99 10.87 -27.46
N ILE A 211 -20.68 10.24 -26.50
CA ILE A 211 -22.02 9.69 -26.72
C ILE A 211 -23.04 10.79 -27.05
N LEU A 212 -23.03 11.88 -26.28
CA LEU A 212 -23.97 12.98 -26.47
C LEU A 212 -23.78 13.66 -27.83
N SER A 213 -22.53 13.96 -28.19
CA SER A 213 -22.22 14.73 -29.40
C SER A 213 -22.35 13.90 -30.68
N TYR A 214 -21.89 12.64 -30.68
CA TYR A 214 -21.80 11.83 -31.91
C TYR A 214 -22.95 10.84 -32.10
N TYR A 215 -23.75 10.54 -31.07
CA TYR A 215 -24.90 9.63 -31.22
C TYR A 215 -26.22 10.27 -30.83
N VAL A 216 -26.32 10.84 -29.63
CA VAL A 216 -27.60 11.38 -29.14
C VAL A 216 -28.06 12.57 -29.98
N LYS A 217 -27.18 13.56 -30.21
CA LYS A 217 -27.54 14.74 -30.99
C LYS A 217 -27.89 14.40 -32.46
N PRO A 218 -27.10 13.59 -33.20
CA PRO A 218 -27.49 13.12 -34.53
C PRO A 218 -28.83 12.37 -34.54
N LEU A 219 -29.08 11.51 -33.56
CA LEU A 219 -30.33 10.76 -33.46
C LEU A 219 -31.55 11.67 -33.30
N TYR A 220 -31.46 12.73 -32.49
CA TYR A 220 -32.51 13.74 -32.39
C TYR A 220 -32.70 14.52 -33.71
N ARG A 221 -31.62 14.86 -34.42
CA ARG A 221 -31.71 15.52 -35.73
C ARG A 221 -32.41 14.62 -36.77
N MET A 222 -32.13 13.33 -36.78
CA MET A 222 -32.83 12.37 -37.64
C MET A 222 -34.32 12.33 -37.32
N LEU A 223 -34.68 12.26 -36.03
CA LEU A 223 -36.09 12.23 -35.60
C LEU A 223 -36.85 13.49 -36.03
N GLU A 224 -36.24 14.67 -35.86
CA GLU A 224 -36.81 15.95 -36.28
C GLU A 224 -36.96 16.02 -37.81
N GLY A 225 -35.92 15.64 -38.56
CA GLY A 225 -35.99 15.59 -40.03
C GLY A 225 -37.08 14.65 -40.55
N LEU A 226 -37.29 13.50 -39.92
CA LEU A 226 -38.38 12.58 -40.23
C LEU A 226 -39.76 13.17 -39.92
N ARG A 227 -39.89 13.89 -38.80
CA ARG A 227 -41.13 14.57 -38.41
C ARG A 227 -41.46 15.67 -39.41
N ASP A 228 -40.49 16.44 -39.88
CA ASP A 228 -40.68 17.50 -40.87
C ASP A 228 -41.05 16.95 -42.25
N TYR A 229 -40.42 15.85 -42.65
CA TYR A 229 -40.81 15.09 -43.85
C TYR A 229 -42.29 14.66 -43.77
N ARG A 230 -42.73 14.14 -42.63
CA ARG A 230 -44.10 13.65 -42.45
C ARG A 230 -45.14 14.77 -42.37
N SER A 231 -44.86 15.82 -41.61
CA SER A 231 -45.83 16.89 -41.32
C SER A 231 -45.90 17.95 -42.42
N PHE A 232 -44.76 18.35 -42.96
CA PHE A 232 -44.67 19.49 -43.88
C PHE A 232 -44.25 19.08 -45.30
N ARG A 233 -44.11 17.77 -45.59
CA ARG A 233 -43.63 17.22 -46.87
C ARG A 233 -42.29 17.78 -47.33
N HIS A 234 -41.47 18.25 -46.40
CA HIS A 234 -40.11 18.72 -46.68
C HIS A 234 -39.20 17.55 -47.06
N ARG A 235 -38.10 17.82 -47.77
CA ARG A 235 -37.12 16.77 -48.11
C ARG A 235 -36.30 16.42 -46.87
N TYR A 236 -36.17 15.14 -46.54
CA TYR A 236 -35.22 14.69 -45.53
C TYR A 236 -33.79 15.00 -46.02
N SER A 237 -33.00 15.69 -45.20
CA SER A 237 -31.64 16.16 -45.58
C SER A 237 -30.70 16.23 -44.37
N VAL A 238 -30.85 15.28 -43.44
CA VAL A 238 -30.04 15.26 -42.23
C VAL A 238 -28.64 14.73 -42.54
N GLU A 239 -27.62 15.50 -42.19
CA GLU A 239 -26.21 15.14 -42.32
C GLU A 239 -25.46 15.32 -41.01
N PHE A 240 -24.59 14.36 -40.68
CA PHE A 240 -23.69 14.39 -39.53
C PHE A 240 -22.44 13.54 -39.78
N ASP A 241 -21.40 13.79 -39.01
CA ASP A 241 -20.16 13.02 -39.09
C ASP A 241 -20.32 11.66 -38.41
N GLY A 242 -20.14 10.59 -39.19
CA GLY A 242 -20.23 9.21 -38.71
C GLY A 242 -19.71 8.23 -39.74
N ASN A 243 -19.13 7.12 -39.27
CA ASN A 243 -18.68 6.01 -40.12
C ASN A 243 -19.01 4.68 -39.44
N ASP A 244 -20.25 4.57 -38.98
CA ASP A 244 -20.80 3.41 -38.29
C ASP A 244 -22.30 3.25 -38.61
N GLN A 245 -22.95 2.32 -37.91
CA GLN A 245 -24.34 1.95 -38.12
C GLN A 245 -25.33 3.12 -38.06
N LEU A 246 -25.03 4.20 -37.32
CA LEU A 246 -25.92 5.36 -37.27
C LEU A 246 -25.92 6.13 -38.59
N GLN A 247 -24.75 6.25 -39.23
CA GLN A 247 -24.63 6.84 -40.57
C GLN A 247 -25.28 5.96 -41.64
N ASP A 248 -25.08 4.64 -41.55
CA ASP A 248 -25.73 3.69 -42.45
C ASP A 248 -27.27 3.82 -42.32
N LEU A 249 -27.80 3.86 -41.10
CA LEU A 249 -29.23 4.08 -40.84
C LEU A 249 -29.74 5.40 -41.41
N ASN A 250 -28.98 6.49 -41.28
CA ASN A 250 -29.36 7.79 -41.82
C ASN A 250 -29.43 7.78 -43.36
N THR A 251 -28.52 7.05 -44.00
CA THR A 251 -28.48 6.88 -45.45
C THR A 251 -29.70 6.11 -45.93
N GLU A 252 -29.99 4.96 -45.32
CA GLU A 252 -31.17 4.13 -45.61
C GLU A 252 -32.49 4.90 -45.42
N VAL A 253 -32.60 5.69 -44.33
CA VAL A 253 -33.75 6.57 -44.10
C VAL A 253 -33.88 7.61 -45.23
N SER A 254 -32.77 8.25 -45.62
CA SER A 254 -32.77 9.23 -46.69
C SER A 254 -33.25 8.63 -48.01
N GLU A 255 -32.73 7.46 -48.39
CA GLU A 255 -33.13 6.74 -49.61
C GLU A 255 -34.62 6.37 -49.58
N LEU A 256 -35.12 5.78 -48.49
CA LEU A 256 -36.54 5.43 -48.34
C LEU A 256 -37.46 6.66 -48.43
N THR A 257 -37.07 7.80 -47.84
CA THR A 257 -37.89 9.02 -47.95
C THR A 257 -37.89 9.60 -49.36
N ASP A 258 -36.77 9.53 -50.08
CA ASP A 258 -36.68 9.99 -51.46
C ASP A 258 -37.48 9.07 -52.40
N GLU A 259 -37.42 7.74 -52.23
CA GLU A 259 -38.24 6.78 -52.96
C GLU A 259 -39.74 7.01 -52.74
N ASN A 260 -40.16 7.16 -51.48
CA ASN A 260 -41.56 7.42 -51.13
C ASN A 260 -42.06 8.72 -51.77
N ARG A 261 -41.22 9.75 -51.80
CA ARG A 261 -41.52 11.02 -52.47
C ARG A 261 -41.68 10.84 -53.98
N GLN A 262 -40.80 10.07 -54.62
CA GLN A 262 -40.91 9.75 -56.05
C GLN A 262 -42.19 8.98 -56.37
N LEU A 263 -42.53 7.96 -55.56
CA LEU A 263 -43.78 7.20 -55.70
C LEU A 263 -45.01 8.10 -55.59
N ARG A 264 -45.06 9.00 -54.59
CA ARG A 264 -46.15 9.97 -54.45
C ARG A 264 -46.28 10.90 -55.66
N ARG A 265 -45.16 11.35 -56.23
CA ARG A 265 -45.16 12.17 -57.47
C ARG A 265 -45.71 11.39 -58.66
N ARG A 266 -45.29 10.13 -58.85
CA ARG A 266 -45.81 9.26 -59.92
C ARG A 266 -47.31 9.03 -59.78
N LEU A 267 -47.80 8.76 -58.57
CA LEU A 267 -49.23 8.59 -58.30
C LEU A 267 -50.04 9.87 -58.58
N ALA A 268 -49.50 11.04 -58.26
CA ALA A 268 -50.17 12.32 -58.57
C ALA A 268 -50.28 12.54 -60.08
N ASN A 269 -49.21 12.27 -60.84
CA ASN A 269 -49.20 12.41 -62.30
C ASN A 269 -50.18 11.43 -62.97
N LEU A 270 -50.26 10.19 -62.49
CA LEU A 270 -51.21 9.20 -63.01
C LEU A 270 -52.66 9.61 -62.81
N LYS A 271 -53.01 10.21 -61.65
CA LYS A 271 -54.36 10.74 -61.41
C LYS A 271 -54.72 11.87 -62.37
N GLN A 272 -53.78 12.79 -62.61
CA GLN A 272 -53.99 13.89 -63.56
C GLN A 272 -54.17 13.41 -65.01
N GLN A 273 -53.57 12.28 -65.39
CA GLN A 273 -53.74 11.67 -66.71
C GLN A 273 -55.07 10.91 -66.88
N GLN A 274 -55.70 10.49 -65.79
CA GLN A 274 -57.02 9.82 -65.83
C GLN A 274 -58.20 10.80 -65.80
N GLU A 275 -57.95 12.06 -65.42
CA GLU A 275 -58.94 13.14 -65.38
C GLU A 275 -58.95 14.00 -66.68
N GLN A 276 -58.09 13.66 -67.66
CA GLN A 276 -58.07 14.22 -69.02
C GLN A 276 -58.64 13.23 -70.02
#